data_AF-C7HB15-F1
#
_entry.id   AF-C7HB15-F1
#
_cell.length_a   1.000
_cell.length_b   1.000
_cell.length_c   1.000
_cell.angle_alpha   90.00
_cell.angle_beta   90.00
_cell.angle_gamma   90.00
#
_symmetry.space_group_name_H-M   'P 1'
#
loop_
_entity.id
_entity.type
_entity.pdbx_description
1 polymer ?
#
loop_
_entity_poly.entity_id
_entity_poly.type
_entity_poly.pdbx_seq_one_letter_code
_entity_poly.pdbx_strand_id
1 'polypeptide(L)'
;MRADGELPREEYQALCKQADDEIARLEQELKALSPAPEPQTVSSDLKAIYDFLSQKVDVHGARLAPELIDQFVEVVTPFADYSYRWKLNTGCKKSKEERTNLMAVSEKPLLTFTIDFETAKRYREANKMPHQFRRAAWIDLTVEVYL
;
A
#
# COMPACT_ATOMS: atom_id res chain seq x y z
N MET A 1 31.82 42.17 40.37
CA MET A 1 31.94 40.86 39.69
C MET A 1 31.12 40.96 38.41
N ARG A 2 31.73 40.82 37.23
CA ARG A 2 30.99 40.62 35.97
C ARG A 2 30.92 39.11 35.74
N ALA A 3 29.79 38.61 35.26
CA ALA A 3 29.59 37.19 35.00
C ALA A 3 30.37 36.78 33.74
N ASP A 4 31.29 35.83 33.89
CA ASP A 4 32.08 35.22 32.81
C ASP A 4 31.20 34.33 31.90
N GLY A 5 30.30 34.94 31.14
CA GLY A 5 29.39 34.21 30.25
C GLY A 5 28.76 35.01 29.11
N GLU A 6 29.08 36.29 28.95
CA GLU A 6 28.55 37.10 27.85
C GLU A 6 29.52 37.08 26.67
N LEU A 7 29.14 36.37 25.60
CA LEU A 7 29.83 36.44 24.33
C LEU A 7 29.81 37.90 23.84
N PRO A 8 30.96 38.53 23.55
CA PRO A 8 31.01 39.88 23.02
C PRO A 8 30.11 40.01 21.79
N ARG A 9 29.41 41.14 21.65
CA ARG A 9 28.51 41.42 20.52
C ARG A 9 29.16 41.16 19.16
N GLU A 10 30.46 41.42 19.06
CA GLU A 10 31.25 41.22 17.84
C GLU A 10 31.45 39.73 17.52
N GLU A 11 31.70 38.89 18.52
CA GLU A 11 31.82 37.44 18.35
C GLU A 11 30.49 36.80 17.96
N TYR A 12 29.38 37.27 18.55
CA TYR A 12 28.04 36.85 18.16
C TYR A 12 27.74 37.21 16.69
N GLN A 13 28.09 38.43 16.28
CA GLN A 13 27.91 38.88 14.90
C GLN A 13 28.79 38.10 13.92
N ALA A 14 30.00 37.73 14.31
CA ALA A 14 30.87 36.88 13.49
C ALA A 14 30.28 35.48 13.30
N LEU A 15 29.73 34.88 14.37
CA LEU A 15 29.05 33.58 14.29
C LEU A 15 27.80 33.63 13.43
N CYS A 16 27.00 34.69 13.51
CA CYS A 16 25.84 34.87 12.62
C CYS A 16 26.27 34.94 11.16
N LYS A 17 27.29 35.74 10.83
CA LYS A 17 27.81 35.83 9.46
C LYS A 17 28.34 34.49 8.95
N GLN A 18 29.07 33.76 9.79
CA GLN A 18 29.58 32.44 9.44
C GLN A 18 28.45 31.45 9.14
N ALA A 19 27.38 31.47 9.95
CA ALA A 19 26.21 30.62 9.73
C ALA A 19 25.47 30.98 8.44
N ASP A 20 25.32 32.28 8.14
CA ASP A 20 24.69 32.76 6.91
C ASP A 20 25.49 32.34 5.66
N ASP A 21 26.82 32.43 5.72
CA ASP A 21 27.71 32.01 4.63
C ASP A 21 27.65 30.49 4.40
N GLU A 22 27.53 29.71 5.48
CA GLU A 22 27.42 28.24 5.42
C GLU A 22 26.06 27.80 4.85
N ILE A 23 24.98 28.49 5.22
CA ILE A 23 23.65 28.28 4.62
C ILE A 23 23.70 28.57 3.12
N ALA A 24 24.26 29.71 2.72
CA ALA A 24 24.36 30.09 1.31
C ALA A 24 25.17 29.06 0.50
N ARG A 25 26.26 28.54 1.08
CA ARG A 25 27.07 27.49 0.46
C ARG A 25 26.28 26.19 0.30
N LEU A 26 25.60 25.74 1.36
CA LEU A 26 24.82 24.50 1.36
C LEU A 26 23.62 24.60 0.41
N GLU A 27 22.97 25.76 0.32
CA GLU A 27 21.90 26.01 -0.66
C GLU A 27 22.42 25.95 -2.10
N GLN A 28 23.62 26.48 -2.35
CA GLN A 28 24.25 26.39 -3.67
C GLN A 28 24.67 24.94 -4.01
N GLU A 29 25.17 24.20 -3.02
CA GLU A 29 25.51 22.79 -3.16
C GLU A 29 24.26 21.92 -3.39
N LEU A 30 23.16 22.19 -2.68
CA LEU A 30 21.84 21.57 -2.92
C LEU A 30 21.30 21.88 -4.31
N LYS A 31 21.45 23.12 -4.78
CA LYS A 31 21.04 23.53 -6.13
C LYS A 31 21.89 22.87 -7.23
N ALA A 32 23.15 22.58 -6.95
CA ALA A 32 24.02 21.85 -7.86
C ALA A 32 23.73 20.34 -7.87
N LEU A 33 23.34 19.76 -6.73
CA LEU A 33 23.01 18.33 -6.58
C LEU A 33 21.57 17.99 -6.99
N SER A 34 20.66 18.96 -6.92
CA SER A 34 19.27 18.85 -7.35
C SER A 34 19.03 19.82 -8.51
N PRO A 35 19.42 19.48 -9.74
CA PRO A 35 18.98 20.23 -10.90
C PRO A 35 17.45 20.28 -10.85
N ALA A 36 16.88 21.47 -11.02
CA ALA A 36 15.43 21.67 -11.05
C ALA A 36 14.81 20.59 -11.95
N PRO A 37 13.84 19.80 -11.45
CA PRO A 37 13.26 18.75 -12.26
C PRO A 37 12.66 19.40 -13.49
N GLU A 38 13.26 19.13 -14.66
CA GLU A 38 12.64 19.46 -15.92
C GLU A 38 11.23 18.84 -15.91
N PRO A 39 10.19 19.51 -16.44
CA PRO A 39 8.82 18.99 -16.46
C PRO A 39 8.61 17.79 -17.41
N GLN A 40 9.64 16.97 -17.60
CA GLN A 40 9.65 15.73 -18.36
C GLN A 40 10.25 14.69 -17.40
N THR A 41 9.52 13.70 -16.87
CA THR A 41 9.15 12.49 -17.62
C THR A 41 8.19 11.62 -16.79
N VAL A 42 7.32 12.21 -15.96
CA VAL A 42 6.40 11.39 -15.12
C VAL A 42 5.46 10.51 -15.98
N SER A 43 5.18 10.94 -17.21
CA SER A 43 4.32 10.24 -18.17
C SER A 43 4.94 8.95 -18.72
N SER A 44 6.24 8.94 -19.05
CA SER A 44 6.88 7.75 -19.60
C SER A 44 7.12 6.69 -18.53
N ASP A 45 7.31 7.09 -17.28
CA ASP A 45 7.41 6.18 -16.14
C ASP A 45 6.08 5.46 -15.86
N LEU A 46 4.95 6.17 -15.90
CA LEU A 46 3.63 5.54 -15.69
C LEU A 46 3.29 4.51 -16.76
N LYS A 47 3.63 4.79 -18.02
CA LYS A 47 3.42 3.84 -19.10
C LYS A 47 4.35 2.62 -18.95
N ALA A 48 5.62 2.82 -18.62
CA ALA A 48 6.56 1.72 -18.39
C ALA A 48 6.13 0.85 -17.20
N ILE A 49 5.62 1.46 -16.13
CA ILE A 49 5.05 0.76 -14.97
C ILE A 49 3.81 -0.02 -15.39
N TYR A 50 2.89 0.58 -16.15
CA TYR A 50 1.68 -0.10 -16.63
C TYR A 50 1.99 -1.26 -17.57
N ASP A 51 2.94 -1.08 -18.50
CA ASP A 51 3.37 -2.10 -19.45
C ASP A 51 4.09 -3.24 -18.71
N PHE A 52 4.92 -2.94 -17.72
CA PHE A 52 5.57 -3.94 -16.86
C PHE A 52 4.56 -4.70 -15.99
N LEU A 53 3.61 -3.98 -15.39
CA LEU A 53 2.53 -4.60 -14.60
C LEU A 53 1.63 -5.45 -15.50
N SER A 54 1.29 -5.01 -16.70
CA SER A 54 0.52 -5.81 -17.68
C SER A 54 1.31 -7.02 -18.19
N GLN A 55 2.64 -6.92 -18.29
CA GLN A 55 3.49 -8.03 -18.67
C GLN A 55 3.57 -9.10 -17.57
N LYS A 56 3.56 -8.67 -16.31
CA LYS A 56 3.75 -9.56 -15.14
C LYS A 56 2.44 -10.03 -14.52
N VAL A 57 1.39 -9.24 -14.66
CA VAL A 57 0.04 -9.51 -14.20
C VAL A 57 -0.80 -9.56 -15.47
N ASP A 58 -1.13 -10.77 -15.91
CA ASP A 58 -2.11 -10.93 -17.00
C ASP A 58 -3.49 -10.49 -16.49
N VAL A 59 -3.73 -9.17 -16.49
CA VAL A 59 -4.98 -8.53 -16.08
C VAL A 59 -6.06 -8.65 -17.14
N HIS A 60 -5.72 -9.16 -18.34
CA HIS A 60 -6.68 -9.41 -19.41
C HIS A 60 -7.53 -10.66 -19.15
N GLY A 61 -7.09 -11.56 -18.25
CA GLY A 61 -7.89 -12.63 -17.69
C GLY A 61 -8.43 -12.27 -16.30
N ALA A 62 -9.69 -12.61 -16.01
CA ALA A 62 -10.28 -12.49 -14.67
C ALA A 62 -9.70 -13.51 -13.65
N ARG A 63 -8.45 -13.96 -13.83
CA ARG A 63 -7.86 -15.06 -13.08
C ARG A 63 -6.41 -14.74 -12.76
N LEU A 64 -6.19 -14.15 -11.59
CA LEU A 64 -4.89 -14.13 -10.96
C LEU A 64 -4.41 -15.59 -10.78
N ALA A 65 -3.13 -15.82 -11.05
CA ALA A 65 -2.52 -17.13 -10.84
C ALA A 65 -2.74 -17.56 -9.38
N PRO A 66 -3.25 -18.78 -9.08
CA PRO A 66 -3.51 -19.23 -7.71
C PRO A 66 -2.30 -19.07 -6.79
N GLU A 67 -1.10 -19.24 -7.34
CA GLU A 67 0.17 -19.10 -6.63
C GLU A 67 0.40 -17.67 -6.12
N LEU A 68 -0.08 -16.67 -6.86
CA LEU A 68 -0.06 -15.27 -6.41
C LEU A 68 -1.10 -15.04 -5.31
N ILE A 69 -2.28 -15.66 -5.43
CA ILE A 69 -3.32 -15.54 -4.39
C ILE A 69 -2.80 -16.13 -3.07
N ASP A 70 -2.16 -17.30 -3.10
CA ASP A 70 -1.56 -17.93 -1.92
C ASP A 70 -0.38 -17.12 -1.34
N GLN A 71 0.32 -16.35 -2.18
CA GLN A 71 1.40 -15.47 -1.75
C GLN A 71 0.88 -14.19 -1.06
N PHE A 72 -0.26 -13.66 -1.51
CA PHE A 72 -0.81 -12.39 -1.03
C PHE A 72 -1.90 -12.56 0.01
N VAL A 73 -2.71 -13.61 -0.01
CA VAL A 73 -3.78 -13.83 0.97
C VAL A 73 -3.22 -14.59 2.16
N GLU A 74 -3.06 -13.91 3.30
CA GLU A 74 -2.50 -14.51 4.51
C GLU A 74 -3.55 -15.37 5.24
N VAL A 75 -4.76 -14.82 5.43
CA VAL A 75 -5.85 -15.49 6.18
C VAL A 75 -7.20 -15.07 5.60
N VAL A 76 -8.11 -16.04 5.50
CA VAL A 76 -9.54 -15.80 5.30
C VAL A 76 -10.28 -16.21 6.58
N THR A 77 -10.99 -15.27 7.21
CA THR A 77 -11.75 -15.53 8.45
C THR A 77 -13.23 -15.20 8.27
N PRO A 78 -14.14 -16.15 8.52
CA PRO A 78 -15.57 -15.82 8.61
C PRO A 78 -15.81 -14.98 9.86
N PHE A 79 -16.56 -13.88 9.73
CA PHE A 79 -16.89 -13.00 10.87
C PHE A 79 -18.39 -12.83 11.11
N ALA A 80 -19.21 -13.14 10.12
CA ALA A 80 -20.66 -13.24 10.24
C ALA A 80 -21.19 -14.24 9.20
N ASP A 81 -22.49 -14.53 9.27
CA ASP A 81 -23.15 -15.37 8.28
C ASP A 81 -22.89 -14.81 6.87
N TYR A 82 -22.32 -15.66 6.01
CA TYR A 82 -21.98 -15.31 4.62
C TYR A 82 -21.01 -14.13 4.46
N SER A 83 -20.30 -13.74 5.54
CA SER A 83 -19.41 -12.60 5.53
C SER A 83 -17.98 -13.01 5.89
N TYR A 84 -17.06 -12.66 5.00
CA TYR A 84 -15.68 -13.11 5.05
C TYR A 84 -14.72 -11.94 5.08
N ARG A 85 -13.67 -12.08 5.87
CA ARG A 85 -12.58 -11.12 5.99
C ARG A 85 -11.32 -11.71 5.38
N TRP A 86 -10.75 -11.03 4.40
CA TRP A 86 -9.54 -11.42 3.72
C TRP A 86 -8.41 -10.50 4.16
N LYS A 87 -7.33 -11.09 4.64
CA LYS A 87 -6.13 -10.34 5.01
C LYS A 87 -5.06 -10.54 3.95
N LEU A 88 -4.56 -9.43 3.40
CA LEU A 88 -3.50 -9.42 2.41
C LEU A 88 -2.15 -9.12 3.05
N ASN A 89 -1.10 -9.82 2.63
CA ASN A 89 0.29 -9.60 3.04
C ASN A 89 1.07 -9.01 1.87
N THR A 90 1.09 -7.69 1.76
CA THR A 90 1.74 -6.96 0.66
C THR A 90 3.18 -6.52 0.96
N GLY A 91 3.85 -7.14 1.94
CA GLY A 91 5.32 -7.03 2.05
C GLY A 91 5.88 -6.48 3.38
N CYS A 92 5.04 -6.12 4.34
CA CYS A 92 5.52 -5.94 5.73
C CYS A 92 5.06 -7.13 6.56
N LYS A 93 5.99 -7.97 7.00
CA LYS A 93 5.70 -9.09 7.91
C LYS A 93 5.30 -8.50 9.29
N LYS A 94 4.02 -8.14 9.46
CA LYS A 94 3.42 -7.73 10.75
C LYS A 94 3.73 -8.75 11.85
N SER A 95 3.80 -8.35 13.12
CA SER A 95 4.15 -9.27 14.22
C SER A 95 3.13 -10.42 14.35
N LYS A 96 3.47 -11.52 15.03
CA LYS A 96 2.58 -12.68 15.18
C LYS A 96 1.24 -12.31 15.82
N GLU A 97 1.24 -11.33 16.71
CA GLU A 97 0.05 -10.83 17.41
C GLU A 97 -0.88 -10.04 16.46
N GLU A 98 -0.32 -9.18 15.59
CA GLU A 98 -1.06 -8.45 14.56
C GLU A 98 -1.54 -9.35 13.42
N ARG A 99 -0.85 -10.48 13.17
CA ARG A 99 -1.25 -11.50 12.20
C ARG A 99 -2.60 -12.14 12.53
N THR A 100 -2.86 -12.39 13.82
CA THR A 100 -3.94 -13.27 14.26
C THR A 100 -5.22 -12.58 14.73
N ASN A 101 -5.20 -11.28 15.01
CA ASN A 101 -6.36 -10.63 15.61
C ASN A 101 -7.30 -10.00 14.56
N LEU A 102 -8.11 -10.84 13.91
CA LEU A 102 -9.09 -10.42 12.91
C LEU A 102 -10.45 -10.01 13.51
N MET A 103 -10.61 -10.05 14.85
CA MET A 103 -11.85 -9.69 15.54
C MET A 103 -11.90 -8.21 15.96
N ALA A 104 -10.75 -7.56 16.10
CA ALA A 104 -10.62 -6.17 16.52
C ALA A 104 -9.89 -5.35 15.44
N VAL A 105 -10.54 -5.20 14.28
CA VAL A 105 -9.98 -4.39 13.20
C VAL A 105 -10.39 -2.93 13.43
N SER A 106 -9.43 -2.09 13.83
CA SER A 106 -9.65 -0.64 13.98
C SER A 106 -9.60 0.11 12.65
N GLU A 107 -9.07 -0.53 11.62
CA GLU A 107 -8.85 0.07 10.30
C GLU A 107 -10.09 -0.12 9.40
N LYS A 108 -10.33 0.87 8.53
CA LYS A 108 -11.38 0.78 7.51
C LYS A 108 -10.97 -0.26 6.45
N PRO A 109 -11.87 -1.13 5.97
CA PRO A 109 -11.55 -2.08 4.89
C PRO A 109 -11.06 -1.33 3.66
N LEU A 110 -10.04 -1.89 3.01
CA LEU A 110 -9.52 -1.37 1.74
C LEU A 110 -10.54 -1.53 0.61
N LEU A 111 -11.21 -2.66 0.61
CA LEU A 111 -12.21 -3.02 -0.40
C LEU A 111 -13.32 -3.83 0.26
N THR A 112 -14.55 -3.51 -0.13
CA THR A 112 -15.72 -4.31 0.19
C THR A 112 -16.42 -4.63 -1.11
N PHE A 113 -16.68 -5.92 -1.36
CA PHE A 113 -17.43 -6.37 -2.52
C PHE A 113 -18.31 -7.56 -2.17
N THR A 114 -19.30 -7.82 -3.01
CA THR A 114 -20.19 -8.97 -2.87
C THR A 114 -19.92 -9.98 -3.97
N ILE A 115 -19.91 -11.26 -3.60
CA ILE A 115 -19.90 -12.37 -4.56
C ILE A 115 -21.34 -12.79 -4.72
N ASP A 116 -21.91 -12.43 -5.86
CA ASP A 116 -23.28 -12.78 -6.21
C ASP A 116 -23.40 -14.20 -6.78
N PHE A 117 -24.64 -14.65 -6.95
CA PHE A 117 -24.93 -15.98 -7.50
C PHE A 117 -24.26 -16.22 -8.85
N GLU A 118 -24.24 -15.20 -9.73
CA GLU A 118 -23.71 -15.35 -11.08
C GLU A 118 -22.19 -15.49 -11.09
N THR A 119 -21.49 -14.70 -10.27
CA THR A 119 -20.04 -14.78 -10.09
C THR A 119 -19.66 -16.14 -9.49
N ALA A 120 -20.37 -16.58 -8.46
CA ALA A 120 -20.18 -17.89 -7.85
C ALA A 120 -20.46 -19.03 -8.84
N LYS A 121 -21.52 -18.92 -9.67
CA LYS A 121 -21.84 -19.90 -10.72
C LYS A 121 -20.70 -20.02 -11.74
N ARG A 122 -20.22 -18.89 -12.27
CA ARG A 122 -19.10 -18.85 -13.23
C ARG A 122 -17.83 -19.47 -12.65
N TYR A 123 -17.52 -19.16 -11.39
CA TYR A 123 -16.38 -19.75 -10.70
C TYR A 123 -16.52 -21.28 -10.58
N ARG A 124 -17.69 -21.78 -10.18
CA ARG A 124 -17.94 -23.21 -10.04
C ARG A 124 -17.83 -23.95 -11.37
N GLU A 125 -18.36 -23.38 -12.46
CA GLU A 125 -18.24 -23.92 -13.81
C GLU A 125 -16.77 -23.99 -14.26
N ALA A 126 -16.00 -22.91 -14.06
CA ALA A 126 -14.58 -22.85 -14.41
C ALA A 126 -13.70 -23.84 -13.61
N ASN A 127 -14.12 -24.23 -12.40
CA ASN A 127 -13.41 -25.16 -11.52
C ASN A 127 -14.00 -26.57 -11.53
N LYS A 128 -14.91 -26.90 -12.47
CA LYS A 128 -15.54 -28.23 -12.60
C LYS A 128 -16.21 -28.73 -11.31
N MET A 129 -16.81 -27.82 -10.54
CA MET A 129 -17.52 -28.17 -9.32
C MET A 129 -18.90 -28.79 -9.60
N PRO A 130 -19.47 -29.58 -8.67
CA PRO A 130 -20.77 -30.23 -8.87
C PRO A 130 -21.90 -29.23 -9.14
N HIS A 131 -22.82 -29.61 -10.03
CA HIS A 131 -23.97 -28.82 -10.48
C HIS A 131 -25.08 -28.62 -9.42
N GLN A 132 -24.90 -29.11 -8.20
CA GLN A 132 -25.80 -28.84 -7.08
C GLN A 132 -25.57 -27.40 -6.58
N PHE A 133 -25.94 -26.42 -7.41
CA PHE A 133 -25.82 -24.99 -7.14
C PHE A 133 -27.14 -24.31 -7.53
N ARG A 134 -28.01 -24.11 -6.55
CA ARG A 134 -29.37 -23.59 -6.76
C ARG A 134 -29.46 -22.14 -6.34
N ARG A 135 -30.01 -21.29 -7.21
CA ARG A 135 -30.21 -19.86 -6.91
C ARG A 135 -31.06 -19.62 -5.66
N ALA A 136 -32.09 -20.43 -5.45
CA ALA A 136 -32.98 -20.31 -4.30
C ALA A 136 -32.33 -20.66 -2.95
N ALA A 137 -31.16 -21.30 -2.95
CA ALA A 137 -30.41 -21.65 -1.75
C ALA A 137 -29.12 -20.82 -1.61
N TRP A 138 -28.93 -19.82 -2.47
CA TRP A 138 -27.75 -18.97 -2.47
C TRP A 138 -27.99 -17.71 -1.64
N ILE A 139 -26.98 -17.34 -0.88
CA ILE A 139 -26.91 -16.07 -0.16
C ILE A 139 -25.61 -15.41 -0.58
N ASP A 140 -25.70 -14.16 -1.03
CA ASP A 140 -24.55 -13.40 -1.52
C ASP A 140 -23.52 -13.26 -0.41
N LEU A 141 -22.25 -13.50 -0.77
CA LEU A 141 -21.17 -13.43 0.19
C LEU A 141 -20.64 -12.00 0.25
N THR A 142 -20.55 -11.42 1.43
CA THR A 142 -19.89 -10.12 1.62
C THR A 142 -18.43 -10.35 1.96
N VAL A 143 -17.53 -9.73 1.22
CA VAL A 143 -16.09 -9.86 1.44
C VAL A 143 -15.50 -8.50 1.77
N GLU A 144 -14.82 -8.43 2.91
CA GLU A 144 -14.05 -7.27 3.36
C GLU A 144 -12.54 -7.58 3.31
N VAL A 145 -11.77 -6.69 2.69
CA VAL A 145 -10.34 -6.88 2.48
C VAL A 145 -9.53 -5.90 3.33
N TYR A 146 -8.52 -6.42 4.03
CA TYR A 146 -7.63 -5.68 4.93
C TYR A 146 -6.15 -6.01 4.70
N LEU A 147 -5.24 -5.20 5.26
CA LEU A 147 -3.78 -5.41 5.28
C LEU A 147 -3.28 -5.93 6.63
#